data_AF-A0A0F9AJA9-F1
#
_entry.id   AF-A0A0F9AJA9-F1
#
_cell.length_a   1.000
_cell.length_b   1.000
_cell.length_c   1.000
_cell.angle_alpha   90.00
_cell.angle_beta   90.00
_cell.angle_gamma   90.00
#
_symmetry.space_group_name_H-M   'P 1'
#
loop_
_entity.id
_entity.type
_entity.pdbx_description
1 polymer ?
#
loop_
_entity_poly.entity_id
_entity_poly.type
_entity_poly.pdbx_seq_one_letter_code
_entity_poly.pdbx_strand_id
1 'polypeptide(L)'
;MRSSISVFFIIIFLASSSLAAADDSLITYFDGDVIIRRNGNSFEADFGLPVFQGDILETGRDSLLIIQLNSRGALKLKENTILILETAGKDTSIILSRGSVFSKVTRLVNGSFSVRTLSMVAGVRGTEFFVAYGRTVETEPDIWLCV
;
A
#
# COMPACT_ATOMS: atom_id res chain seq x y z
N MET A 1 -16.97 -57.67 17.80
CA MET A 1 -17.67 -56.38 17.59
C MET A 1 -17.55 -55.54 18.85
N ARG A 2 -16.69 -54.52 18.86
CA ARG A 2 -16.69 -53.41 19.82
C ARG A 2 -15.64 -52.38 19.41
N SER A 3 -16.10 -51.36 18.69
CA SER A 3 -15.65 -49.96 18.76
C SER A 3 -14.16 -49.71 19.00
N SER A 4 -13.34 -49.65 17.94
CA SER A 4 -12.04 -48.94 17.99
C SER A 4 -11.66 -48.23 16.68
N ILE A 5 -12.51 -48.26 15.65
CA ILE A 5 -12.20 -47.70 14.32
C ILE A 5 -12.77 -46.27 14.14
N SER A 6 -13.70 -45.82 14.98
CA SER A 6 -14.39 -44.52 14.80
C SER A 6 -13.65 -43.28 15.30
N VAL A 7 -12.57 -43.41 16.07
CA VAL A 7 -11.89 -42.22 16.66
C VAL A 7 -10.84 -41.63 15.70
N PHE A 8 -10.26 -42.44 14.81
CA PHE A 8 -9.21 -41.98 13.89
C PHE A 8 -9.75 -41.13 12.72
N PHE A 9 -11.04 -41.28 12.38
CA PHE A 9 -11.65 -40.58 11.24
C PHE A 9 -12.19 -39.17 11.58
N ILE A 10 -12.27 -38.81 12.86
CA ILE A 10 -12.83 -37.53 13.33
C ILE A 10 -11.75 -36.46 13.57
N ILE A 11 -10.47 -36.84 13.66
CA ILE A 11 -9.37 -35.90 13.93
C ILE A 11 -8.80 -35.27 12.63
N ILE A 12 -9.07 -35.84 11.45
CA ILE A 12 -8.56 -35.33 10.17
C ILE A 12 -9.37 -34.15 9.60
N PHE A 13 -10.55 -33.83 10.18
CA PHE A 13 -11.46 -32.84 9.58
C PHE A 13 -11.32 -31.40 10.11
N LEU A 14 -10.39 -31.11 11.04
CA LEU A 14 -10.25 -29.76 11.63
C LEU A 14 -9.03 -28.95 11.19
N ALA A 15 -8.22 -29.44 10.26
CA ALA A 15 -7.13 -28.64 9.67
C ALA A 15 -7.61 -27.83 8.45
N SER A 16 -8.77 -27.18 8.56
CA SER A 16 -9.16 -26.12 7.63
C SER A 16 -8.33 -24.89 7.95
N SER A 17 -7.07 -24.87 7.48
CA SER A 17 -6.31 -23.64 7.40
C SER A 17 -7.08 -22.71 6.47
N SER A 18 -7.70 -21.69 7.05
CA SER A 18 -8.25 -20.58 6.28
C SER A 18 -7.07 -19.90 5.60
N LEU A 19 -6.80 -20.29 4.37
CA LEU A 19 -5.98 -19.52 3.45
C LEU A 19 -6.81 -18.28 3.11
N ALA A 20 -6.81 -17.30 4.01
CA ALA A 20 -7.24 -15.97 3.66
C ALA A 20 -6.33 -15.56 2.50
N ALA A 21 -6.88 -15.50 1.28
CA ALA A 21 -6.19 -14.93 0.14
C ALA A 21 -5.78 -13.53 0.57
N ALA A 22 -4.50 -13.36 0.86
CA ALA A 22 -3.97 -12.08 1.26
C ALA A 22 -4.11 -11.18 0.03
N ASP A 23 -4.94 -10.14 0.17
CA ASP A 23 -5.12 -9.10 -0.83
C ASP A 23 -3.82 -8.28 -0.79
N ASP A 24 -2.76 -8.84 -1.37
CA ASP A 24 -1.40 -8.35 -1.25
C ASP A 24 -1.12 -7.27 -2.28
N SER A 25 -0.90 -6.05 -1.78
CA SER A 25 -0.30 -5.01 -2.61
C SER A 25 1.15 -5.38 -2.89
N LEU A 26 1.60 -5.30 -4.15
CA LEU A 26 2.93 -5.78 -4.55
C LEU A 26 3.74 -4.68 -5.21
N ILE A 27 5.06 -4.68 -4.99
CA ILE A 27 5.99 -3.91 -5.80
C ILE A 27 6.04 -4.51 -7.20
N THR A 28 5.73 -3.70 -8.21
CA THR A 28 5.69 -4.11 -9.63
C THR A 28 6.79 -3.47 -10.46
N TYR A 29 7.40 -2.40 -9.96
CA TYR A 29 8.58 -1.78 -10.56
C TYR A 29 9.28 -0.93 -9.51
N PHE A 30 10.60 -0.87 -9.56
CA PHE A 30 11.38 0.10 -8.82
C PHE A 30 12.67 0.44 -9.59
N ASP A 31 13.22 1.61 -9.31
CA ASP A 31 14.49 2.07 -9.85
C ASP A 31 15.17 3.01 -8.84
N GLY A 32 16.50 2.98 -8.79
CA GLY A 32 17.31 3.71 -7.81
C GLY A 32 17.13 3.24 -6.36
N ASP A 33 17.45 4.13 -5.42
CA ASP A 33 17.38 3.86 -3.98
C ASP A 33 15.92 3.84 -3.50
N VAL A 34 15.43 2.65 -3.14
CA VAL A 34 14.07 2.47 -2.60
C VAL A 34 14.14 1.61 -1.35
N ILE A 35 13.65 2.16 -0.23
CA ILE A 35 13.68 1.52 1.08
C ILE A 35 12.27 1.33 1.58
N ILE A 36 11.98 0.13 2.06
CA ILE A 36 10.75 -0.21 2.76
C ILE A 36 11.07 -0.36 4.25
N ARG A 37 10.36 0.37 5.11
CA ARG A 37 10.42 0.18 6.57
C ARG A 37 9.18 -0.51 7.08
N ARG A 38 9.40 -1.58 7.84
CA ARG A 38 8.34 -2.42 8.43
C ARG A 38 8.74 -2.86 9.82
N ASN A 39 7.91 -2.57 10.82
CA ASN A 39 8.11 -3.01 12.21
C ASN A 39 9.52 -2.71 12.75
N GLY A 40 10.07 -1.53 12.42
CA GLY A 40 11.42 -1.11 12.84
C GLY A 40 12.57 -1.66 11.99
N ASN A 41 12.32 -2.61 11.09
CA ASN A 41 13.30 -3.09 10.13
C ASN A 41 13.26 -2.27 8.84
N SER A 42 14.40 -2.17 8.15
CA SER A 42 14.50 -1.54 6.83
C SER A 42 15.11 -2.54 5.85
N PHE A 43 14.54 -2.64 4.65
CA PHE A 43 15.06 -3.47 3.57
C PHE A 43 14.84 -2.77 2.23
N GLU A 44 15.65 -3.14 1.24
CA GLU A 44 15.53 -2.62 -0.12
C GLU A 44 14.26 -3.18 -0.80
N ALA A 45 13.72 -2.42 -1.75
CA ALA A 45 12.65 -2.90 -2.61
C ALA A 45 13.13 -4.06 -3.49
N ASP A 46 12.23 -4.99 -3.75
CA ASP A 46 12.43 -6.07 -4.72
C ASP A 46 11.13 -6.30 -5.50
N PHE A 47 11.24 -6.85 -6.70
CA PHE A 47 10.09 -7.11 -7.55
C PHE A 47 9.22 -8.22 -6.92
N GLY A 48 7.91 -8.00 -6.87
CA GLY A 48 6.97 -8.93 -6.27
C GLY A 48 6.96 -8.91 -4.74
N LEU A 49 7.76 -8.05 -4.11
CA LEU A 49 7.76 -7.89 -2.66
C LEU A 49 6.38 -7.36 -2.21
N PRO A 50 5.72 -8.00 -1.22
CA PRO A 50 4.45 -7.53 -0.72
C PRO A 50 4.64 -6.29 0.14
N VAL A 51 3.68 -5.37 0.03
CA VAL A 51 3.55 -4.13 0.78
C VAL A 51 2.29 -4.23 1.64
N PHE A 52 2.46 -4.02 2.94
CA PHE A 52 1.43 -4.19 3.93
C PHE A 52 1.02 -2.88 4.57
N GLN A 53 -0.13 -2.92 5.24
CA GLN A 53 -0.55 -1.84 6.12
C GLN A 53 0.54 -1.53 7.16
N GLY A 54 0.81 -0.24 7.35
CA GLY A 54 1.82 0.27 8.27
C GLY A 54 3.21 0.41 7.66
N ASP A 55 3.44 -0.07 6.44
CA ASP A 55 4.72 0.10 5.77
C ASP A 55 4.97 1.57 5.42
N ILE A 56 6.24 1.97 5.57
CA ILE A 56 6.76 3.24 5.10
C ILE A 56 7.58 2.98 3.84
N LEU A 57 7.19 3.59 2.74
CA LEU A 57 7.82 3.48 1.44
C LEU A 57 8.62 4.77 1.19
N GLU A 58 9.93 4.63 1.02
CA GLU A 58 10.85 5.74 0.83
C GLU A 58 11.56 5.61 -0.51
N THR A 59 11.60 6.70 -1.27
CA THR A 59 12.34 6.80 -2.54
C THR A 59 13.39 7.89 -2.41
N GLY A 60 14.62 7.58 -2.83
CA GLY A 60 15.75 8.51 -2.88
C GLY A 60 15.68 9.49 -4.04
N ARG A 61 16.80 10.16 -4.31
CA ARG A 61 17.00 11.02 -5.48
C ARG A 61 17.07 10.15 -6.74
N ASP A 62 16.47 10.62 -7.84
CA ASP A 62 16.45 9.89 -9.11
C ASP A 62 15.82 8.47 -9.00
N SER A 63 15.05 8.22 -7.94
CA SER A 63 14.40 6.93 -7.69
C SER A 63 12.92 6.92 -8.11
N LEU A 64 12.39 5.71 -8.32
CA LEU A 64 10.99 5.47 -8.64
C LEU A 64 10.50 4.19 -7.97
N LEU A 65 9.27 4.20 -7.47
CA LEU A 65 8.59 2.98 -6.98
C LEU A 65 7.18 2.91 -7.55
N ILE A 66 6.77 1.74 -8.06
CA ILE A 66 5.40 1.44 -8.47
C ILE A 66 4.89 0.24 -7.69
N ILE A 67 3.77 0.46 -6.98
CA ILE A 67 3.06 -0.59 -6.26
C ILE A 67 1.68 -0.81 -6.88
N GLN A 68 1.31 -2.07 -7.07
CA GLN A 68 -0.05 -2.46 -7.42
C GLN A 68 -0.84 -2.68 -6.12
N LEU A 69 -1.95 -1.97 -5.98
CA LEU A 69 -2.88 -2.09 -4.85
C LEU A 69 -3.99 -3.10 -5.22
N ASN A 70 -3.69 -4.39 -5.27
CA ASN A 70 -4.66 -5.44 -5.61
C ASN A 70 -5.49 -5.09 -6.86
N SER A 71 -6.81 -5.32 -6.78
CA SER A 71 -7.80 -4.92 -7.79
C SER A 71 -8.16 -3.43 -7.75
N ARG A 72 -7.55 -2.63 -6.88
CA ARG A 72 -7.95 -1.24 -6.60
C ARG A 72 -7.21 -0.22 -7.43
N GLY A 73 -6.03 -0.55 -7.94
CA GLY A 73 -5.27 0.32 -8.82
C GLY A 73 -3.78 0.28 -8.50
N ALA A 74 -3.08 1.38 -8.75
CA ALA A 74 -1.64 1.44 -8.58
C ALA A 74 -1.20 2.82 -8.08
N LEU A 75 -0.10 2.83 -7.33
CA LEU A 75 0.59 4.06 -6.94
C LEU A 75 1.97 4.08 -7.58
N LYS A 76 2.36 5.25 -8.10
CA LYS A 76 3.70 5.53 -8.59
C LYS A 76 4.28 6.67 -7.78
N LEU A 77 5.22 6.35 -6.90
CA LEU A 77 5.96 7.29 -6.07
C LEU A 77 7.15 7.80 -6.88
N LYS A 78 7.30 9.12 -6.97
CA LYS A 78 8.49 9.74 -7.56
C LYS A 78 9.60 9.86 -6.52
N GLU A 79 10.79 10.26 -6.96
CA GLU A 79 11.93 10.60 -6.12
C GLU A 79 11.58 11.44 -4.87
N ASN A 80 12.41 11.29 -3.84
CA ASN A 80 12.35 12.03 -2.58
C ASN A 80 10.99 11.91 -1.85
N THR A 81 10.25 10.83 -2.08
CA THR A 81 8.92 10.60 -1.49
C THR A 81 9.00 9.73 -0.24
N ILE A 82 8.26 10.12 0.80
CA ILE A 82 7.90 9.26 1.93
C ILE A 82 6.39 9.11 1.95
N LEU A 83 5.94 7.87 1.85
CA LEU A 83 4.54 7.51 1.86
C LEU A 83 4.31 6.36 2.85
N ILE A 84 3.24 6.46 3.64
CA ILE A 84 2.82 5.40 4.56
C ILE A 84 1.56 4.77 3.99
N LEU A 85 1.53 3.44 3.83
CA LEU A 85 0.31 2.71 3.54
C LEU A 85 -0.48 2.50 4.83
N GLU A 86 -1.26 3.50 5.23
CA GLU A 86 -1.92 3.51 6.54
C GLU A 86 -3.05 2.48 6.66
N THR A 87 -3.79 2.23 5.58
CA THR A 87 -4.78 1.16 5.52
C THR A 87 -4.78 0.53 4.13
N ALA A 88 -4.90 -0.79 4.07
CA ALA A 88 -4.88 -1.58 2.84
C ALA A 88 -6.16 -2.43 2.72
N GLY A 89 -6.48 -2.88 1.50
CA GLY A 89 -7.69 -3.65 1.21
C GLY A 89 -8.91 -2.76 0.98
N LYS A 90 -10.08 -3.12 1.52
CA LYS A 90 -11.39 -2.49 1.19
C LYS A 90 -11.44 -0.98 1.45
N ASP A 91 -10.75 -0.50 2.46
CA ASP A 91 -10.59 0.93 2.70
C ASP A 91 -9.11 1.22 2.62
N THR A 92 -8.71 2.00 1.62
CA THR A 92 -7.32 2.29 1.35
C THR A 92 -7.04 3.73 1.73
N SER A 93 -6.03 3.94 2.56
CA SER A 93 -5.56 5.28 2.87
C SER A 93 -4.05 5.30 2.84
N ILE A 94 -3.52 6.33 2.19
CA ILE A 94 -2.10 6.62 2.15
C ILE A 94 -1.83 7.95 2.81
N ILE A 95 -0.78 8.03 3.60
CA ILE A 95 -0.27 9.30 4.13
C ILE A 95 0.96 9.67 3.30
N LEU A 96 0.90 10.80 2.60
CA LEU A 96 2.04 11.39 1.91
C LEU A 96 2.70 12.41 2.84
N SER A 97 3.82 12.03 3.45
CA SER A 97 4.56 12.91 4.37
C SER A 97 5.41 13.94 3.62
N ARG A 98 5.95 13.58 2.45
CA ARG A 98 6.61 14.49 1.51
C ARG A 98 6.77 13.85 0.13
N GLY A 99 7.06 14.65 -0.87
CA GLY A 99 7.35 14.20 -2.23
C GLY A 99 6.09 14.16 -3.09
N SER A 100 5.95 13.16 -3.95
CA SER A 100 4.79 13.09 -4.85
C SER A 100 4.42 11.69 -5.28
N VAL A 101 3.12 11.51 -5.55
CA VAL A 101 2.53 10.24 -5.95
C VAL A 101 1.52 10.45 -7.08
N PHE A 102 1.65 9.66 -8.14
CA PHE A 102 0.56 9.42 -9.09
C PHE A 102 -0.25 8.23 -8.59
N SER A 103 -1.56 8.43 -8.49
CA SER A 103 -2.51 7.41 -8.04
C SER A 103 -3.46 7.09 -9.18
N LYS A 104 -3.43 5.86 -9.65
CA LYS A 104 -4.47 5.29 -10.51
C LYS A 104 -5.42 4.51 -9.65
N VAL A 105 -6.65 4.99 -9.51
CA VAL A 105 -7.69 4.34 -8.69
C VAL A 105 -8.77 3.82 -9.63
N THR A 106 -8.96 2.50 -9.62
CA THR A 106 -10.08 1.86 -10.31
C THR A 106 -11.41 2.33 -9.72
N ARG A 107 -12.48 2.25 -10.49
CA ARG A 107 -13.81 2.65 -10.03
C ARG A 107 -14.24 1.76 -8.85
N LEU A 108 -14.38 2.37 -7.68
CA LEU A 108 -14.81 1.70 -6.46
C LEU A 108 -16.34 1.64 -6.40
N VAL A 109 -16.90 0.43 -6.38
CA VAL A 109 -18.32 0.20 -6.08
C VAL A 109 -18.56 0.24 -4.57
N ASN A 110 -17.63 -0.30 -3.79
CA ASN A 110 -17.65 -0.35 -2.33
C ASN A 110 -16.28 0.01 -1.75
N GLY A 111 -16.28 0.59 -0.54
CA GLY A 111 -15.07 1.03 0.15
C GLY A 111 -14.60 2.41 -0.28
N SER A 112 -13.40 2.78 0.14
CA SER A 112 -12.84 4.11 -0.04
C SER A 112 -11.36 4.09 -0.45
N PHE A 113 -10.93 5.17 -1.10
CA PHE A 113 -9.52 5.50 -1.31
C PHE A 113 -9.29 6.95 -0.88
N SER A 114 -8.22 7.20 -0.12
CA SER A 114 -7.85 8.56 0.28
C SER A 114 -6.35 8.79 0.32
N VAL A 115 -5.95 10.03 -0.01
CA VAL A 115 -4.59 10.54 0.20
C VAL A 115 -4.65 11.59 1.29
N ARG A 116 -3.87 11.39 2.35
CA ARG A 116 -3.73 12.32 3.47
C ARG A 116 -2.36 12.98 3.44
N THR A 117 -2.33 14.27 3.76
CA THR A 117 -1.13 15.05 4.09
C THR A 117 -1.38 15.73 5.43
N LEU A 118 -0.44 16.53 5.92
CA LEU A 118 -0.66 17.28 7.17
C LEU A 118 -1.85 18.25 7.08
N SER A 119 -2.08 18.85 5.91
CA SER A 119 -3.05 19.94 5.72
C SER A 119 -4.26 19.60 4.86
N MET A 120 -4.31 18.41 4.24
CA MET A 120 -5.37 18.03 3.29
C MET A 120 -5.66 16.53 3.29
N VAL A 121 -6.93 16.20 3.08
CA VAL A 121 -7.39 14.85 2.72
C VAL A 121 -8.13 14.89 1.38
N ALA A 122 -7.66 14.11 0.40
CA ALA A 122 -8.33 13.91 -0.88
C ALA A 122 -8.97 12.51 -0.93
N GLY A 123 -10.31 12.45 -0.95
CA GLY A 123 -11.08 11.20 -1.08
C GLY A 123 -11.50 10.96 -2.52
N VAL A 124 -11.25 9.76 -3.05
CA VAL A 124 -11.43 9.42 -4.47
C VAL A 124 -12.18 8.10 -4.62
N ARG A 125 -13.12 8.04 -5.58
CA ARG A 125 -13.88 6.82 -5.92
C ARG A 125 -13.47 6.17 -7.25
N GLY A 126 -12.56 6.78 -7.98
CA GLY A 126 -12.02 6.26 -9.24
C GLY A 126 -11.63 7.37 -10.19
N THR A 127 -10.35 7.53 -10.43
CA THR A 127 -9.71 8.39 -11.44
C THR A 127 -8.20 8.14 -11.40
N GLU A 128 -7.48 8.73 -12.33
CA GLU A 128 -6.04 8.97 -12.21
C GLU A 128 -5.83 10.39 -11.70
N PHE A 129 -4.94 10.59 -10.75
CA PHE A 129 -4.65 11.92 -10.20
C PHE A 129 -3.24 11.95 -9.60
N PHE A 130 -2.74 13.16 -9.38
CA PHE A 130 -1.41 13.43 -8.84
C PHE A 130 -1.50 14.28 -7.58
N VAL A 131 -0.70 13.92 -6.57
CA VAL A 131 -0.52 14.71 -5.35
C VAL A 131 0.95 14.96 -5.11
N ALA A 132 1.34 16.20 -4.84
CA ALA A 132 2.65 16.56 -4.32
C ALA A 132 2.51 17.37 -3.03
N TYR A 133 3.39 17.13 -2.08
CA TYR A 133 3.35 17.76 -0.77
C TYR A 133 4.75 17.95 -0.18
N GLY A 134 4.94 19.04 0.54
CA GLY A 134 6.06 19.19 1.47
C GLY A 134 7.30 19.88 0.91
N ARG A 135 7.25 20.50 -0.29
CA ARG A 135 8.30 21.45 -0.66
C ARG A 135 8.04 22.75 0.09
N THR A 136 9.01 23.20 0.88
CA THR A 136 8.86 24.43 1.64
C THR A 136 8.91 25.63 0.70
N VAL A 137 7.84 26.41 0.68
CA VAL A 137 7.80 27.73 0.05
C VAL A 137 7.67 28.72 1.19
N GLU A 138 8.70 29.54 1.38
CA GLU A 138 8.84 30.46 2.53
C GLU A 138 8.87 29.72 3.88
N THR A 139 7.73 29.62 4.56
CA THR A 139 7.61 29.03 5.91
C THR A 139 6.65 27.85 6.00
N GLU A 140 5.90 27.55 4.93
CA GLU A 140 4.87 26.51 4.93
C GLU A 140 5.12 25.46 3.83
N PRO A 141 4.70 24.19 4.05
CA PRO A 141 4.78 23.17 3.02
C PRO A 141 3.76 23.42 1.91
N ASP A 142 4.20 23.38 0.65
CA ASP A 142 3.32 23.44 -0.50
C ASP A 142 2.44 22.19 -0.61
N ILE A 143 1.32 22.35 -1.32
CA ILE A 143 0.45 21.25 -1.68
C ILE A 143 -0.11 21.44 -3.09
N TRP A 144 -0.02 20.37 -3.89
CA TRP A 144 -0.55 20.33 -5.24
C TRP A 144 -1.44 19.10 -5.41
N LEU A 145 -2.63 19.31 -5.97
CA LEU A 145 -3.55 18.25 -6.37
C LEU A 145 -3.97 18.51 -7.82
N CYS A 146 -3.73 17.55 -8.70
CA CYS A 146 -4.13 17.60 -10.11
C CYS A 146 -4.93 16.34 -10.45
N VAL A 147 -6.09 16.52 -11.09
CA VAL A 147 -7.04 15.47 -11.49
C VAL A 147 -7.23 15.52 -12.99
#